data_AF-A0A256BIZ3-F1
#
_entry.id   AF-A0A256BIZ3-F1
#
_cell.length_a   1.000
_cell.length_b   1.000
_cell.length_c   1.000
_cell.angle_alpha   90.00
_cell.angle_beta   90.00
_cell.angle_gamma   90.00
#
_symmetry.space_group_name_H-M   'P 1'
#
loop_
_entity.id
_entity.type
_entity.pdbx_description
1 polymer ?
#
loop_
_entity_poly.entity_id
_entity_poly.type
_entity_poly.pdbx_seq_one_letter_code
_entity_poly.pdbx_strand_id
1 'polypeptide(L)'
;MWEPRSLKPLTHALPIAILSLPLIIPSVNSEAIAQATFGRTGQDGDRGRDGRNGRDGQDLKIVGDGKPATYDLSGTIGEDAEDGTSGRSASSCEQPYRPEYSLIGAAGGRGGDGGDGGRGGNGGNAIIFYTNIAALQQLEIRNAGGKGGRNGRSAVGGKGCECQETSWQVKYCTLETERRPFNDAKAPWQYYSKETRLCGRSSDGWDLDFNRLYSKVSEYRKDDWLYRRTNKGVTQTDYYSCQRGRDGETSNNGRNGETGNYGKVTLVPRLDIPAEITSDRTLLGTAIGKKVGLVKNIWVERSGLSRLLRPSSDVSDTYTYLKDTARLFYRFDWTAKETPTALGVDRVEIGATVNVRNENAELEYQLPGTLEYQVVPESNLQVVKIRGGFNPDRVSSFQLQTISGVGTDNQLILSDRGNVRELLKDTQIEVQCFSKQSATGVVASDYVKRRTVTFKIPPKLEPSEGVIVNGNIYTLPVGRYCSPWLKADYNAAYGIVINQTTKSGAKYNQSIDMPFVVGKN
;
A
#
# COMPACT_ATOMS: atom_id res chain seq x y z
N MET A 1 59.33 -18.09 -33.52
CA MET A 1 58.63 -17.36 -34.59
C MET A 1 57.29 -16.92 -34.03
N TRP A 2 57.14 -15.60 -33.87
CA TRP A 2 55.91 -14.81 -33.66
C TRP A 2 55.40 -14.57 -32.23
N GLU A 3 55.57 -13.31 -31.82
CA GLU A 3 54.97 -12.57 -30.69
C GLU A 3 53.44 -12.38 -30.87
N PRO A 4 52.78 -11.81 -29.84
CA PRO A 4 51.78 -10.79 -30.09
C PRO A 4 52.08 -9.45 -29.40
N ARG A 5 52.06 -8.40 -30.23
CA ARG A 5 51.94 -6.96 -29.93
C ARG A 5 50.50 -6.64 -29.47
N SER A 6 50.32 -5.92 -28.36
CA SER A 6 50.03 -4.48 -28.26
C SER A 6 48.86 -3.95 -29.12
N LEU A 7 47.92 -3.27 -28.45
CA LEU A 7 47.17 -2.13 -29.00
C LEU A 7 47.00 -1.05 -27.91
N LYS A 8 47.60 0.11 -28.15
CA LYS A 8 47.25 1.40 -27.53
C LYS A 8 46.10 2.04 -28.34
N PRO A 9 45.37 3.01 -27.78
CA PRO A 9 45.70 4.40 -28.13
C PRO A 9 45.60 5.44 -26.98
N LEU A 10 46.45 6.47 -27.11
CA LEU A 10 46.39 7.84 -26.56
C LEU A 10 45.46 8.68 -27.49
N THR A 11 44.80 9.82 -27.20
CA THR A 11 45.06 10.97 -26.30
C THR A 11 43.93 12.03 -26.43
N HIS A 12 43.62 12.72 -25.31
CA HIS A 12 43.31 14.18 -25.11
C HIS A 12 41.97 14.76 -25.61
N ALA A 13 41.27 15.72 -24.95
CA ALA A 13 41.70 16.82 -24.05
C ALA A 13 40.59 17.36 -23.08
N LEU A 14 41.06 17.99 -21.98
CA LEU A 14 40.57 19.03 -21.01
C LEU A 14 39.14 19.66 -21.07
N PRO A 15 38.72 20.45 -20.05
CA PRO A 15 39.11 20.60 -18.62
C PRO A 15 37.89 20.45 -17.67
N ILE A 16 38.04 20.53 -16.33
CA ILE A 16 37.10 21.23 -15.40
C ILE A 16 37.60 21.14 -13.95
N ALA A 17 37.72 22.33 -13.35
CA ALA A 17 37.63 22.74 -11.96
C ALA A 17 38.26 21.87 -10.84
N ILE A 18 39.36 22.41 -10.32
CA ILE A 18 39.88 22.17 -8.98
C ILE A 18 38.83 22.62 -7.95
N LEU A 19 38.28 21.67 -7.19
CA LEU A 19 37.63 21.92 -5.90
C LEU A 19 38.41 21.14 -4.84
N SER A 20 39.39 21.82 -4.26
CA SER A 20 40.09 21.38 -3.06
C SER A 20 39.15 21.44 -1.86
N LEU A 21 38.43 20.36 -1.60
CA LEU A 21 37.89 20.09 -0.27
C LEU A 21 38.98 19.39 0.54
N PRO A 22 39.56 20.01 1.59
CA PRO A 22 40.42 19.28 2.49
C PRO A 22 39.57 18.20 3.16
N LEU A 23 39.92 16.94 2.89
CA LEU A 23 39.53 15.82 3.72
C LEU A 23 40.22 16.03 5.07
N ILE A 24 39.57 16.76 5.97
CA ILE A 24 39.92 16.73 7.39
C ILE A 24 39.49 15.34 7.85
N ILE A 25 40.45 14.43 7.89
CA ILE A 25 40.34 13.22 8.70
C ILE A 25 40.61 13.72 10.12
N PRO A 26 39.61 13.88 11.01
CA PRO A 26 39.94 13.99 12.41
C PRO A 26 40.54 12.65 12.81
N SER A 27 41.85 12.62 12.99
CA SER A 27 42.50 11.58 13.78
C SER A 27 42.05 11.75 15.23
N VAL A 28 40.84 11.30 15.52
CA VAL A 28 40.42 11.00 16.89
C VAL A 28 41.17 9.74 17.27
N ASN A 29 42.36 9.90 17.83
CA ASN A 29 42.89 8.94 18.79
C ASN A 29 41.97 9.02 20.01
N SER A 30 40.80 8.39 19.92
CA SER A 30 40.02 8.04 21.10
C SER A 30 40.70 6.81 21.68
N GLU A 31 41.70 7.03 22.54
CA GLU A 31 41.88 6.09 23.64
C GLU A 31 40.53 6.09 24.36
N ALA A 32 39.75 5.02 24.17
CA ALA A 32 38.52 4.85 24.90
C ALA A 32 38.90 4.87 26.38
N ILE A 33 38.63 5.98 27.07
CA ILE A 33 38.75 6.06 28.52
C ILE A 33 37.88 4.92 29.01
N ALA A 34 38.51 3.87 29.57
CA ALA A 34 37.79 2.69 30.04
C ALA A 34 36.75 3.16 31.06
N GLN A 35 35.48 3.19 30.66
CA GLN A 35 34.39 3.59 31.54
C GLN A 35 33.82 2.32 32.17
N ALA A 36 34.07 2.10 33.45
CA ALA A 36 33.58 0.92 34.14
C ALA A 36 32.21 1.19 34.77
N THR A 37 31.30 0.24 34.64
CA THR A 37 29.98 0.34 35.30
C THR A 37 30.08 -0.12 36.74
N PHE A 38 29.54 0.65 37.69
CA PHE A 38 29.36 0.21 39.08
C PHE A 38 27.88 0.01 39.41
N GLY A 39 27.62 -0.93 40.30
CA GLY A 39 26.27 -1.40 40.59
C GLY A 39 25.76 -2.46 39.60
N ARG A 40 24.52 -2.87 39.82
CA ARG A 40 23.79 -3.86 39.03
C ARG A 40 22.57 -3.20 38.43
N THR A 41 22.38 -3.38 37.14
CA THR A 41 21.24 -2.84 36.40
C THR A 41 19.93 -3.30 37.02
N GLY A 42 18.97 -2.38 37.10
CA GLY A 42 17.61 -2.68 37.52
C GLY A 42 16.93 -3.66 36.56
N GLN A 43 15.91 -4.35 37.05
CA GLN A 43 15.09 -5.25 36.24
C GLN A 43 13.92 -4.47 35.64
N ASP A 44 13.66 -4.68 34.37
CA ASP A 44 12.49 -4.10 33.71
C ASP A 44 11.20 -4.68 34.31
N GLY A 45 10.17 -3.85 34.32
CA GLY A 45 8.82 -4.25 34.69
C GLY A 45 8.14 -5.02 33.57
N ASP A 46 7.32 -5.99 33.96
CA ASP A 46 6.50 -6.78 33.06
C ASP A 46 5.34 -5.94 32.49
N ARG A 47 5.02 -6.19 31.22
CA ARG A 47 3.83 -5.65 30.56
C ARG A 47 2.56 -6.26 31.16
N GLY A 48 1.56 -5.42 31.38
CA GLY A 48 0.23 -5.84 31.79
C GLY A 48 -0.48 -6.65 30.70
N ARG A 49 -1.24 -7.67 31.10
CA ARG A 49 -1.97 -8.52 30.17
C ARG A 49 -3.12 -7.76 29.49
N ASP A 50 -3.28 -7.98 28.19
CA ASP A 50 -4.41 -7.44 27.43
C ASP A 50 -5.74 -8.09 27.86
N GLY A 51 -6.80 -7.29 27.83
CA GLY A 51 -8.17 -7.73 28.10
C GLY A 51 -8.71 -8.61 26.97
N ARG A 52 -9.52 -9.62 27.30
CA ARG A 52 -10.16 -10.46 26.29
C ARG A 52 -11.32 -9.72 25.62
N ASN A 53 -11.45 -9.92 24.31
CA ASN A 53 -12.59 -9.41 23.57
C ASN A 53 -13.89 -10.08 24.02
N GLY A 54 -14.96 -9.29 24.02
CA GLY A 54 -16.32 -9.77 24.12
C GLY A 54 -16.72 -10.62 22.92
N ARG A 55 -17.79 -11.40 23.08
CA ARG A 55 -18.36 -12.25 22.05
C ARG A 55 -19.51 -11.52 21.36
N ASP A 56 -19.61 -11.70 20.06
CA ASP A 56 -20.74 -11.19 19.29
C ASP A 56 -22.04 -11.88 19.72
N GLY A 57 -23.14 -11.12 19.67
CA GLY A 57 -24.48 -11.63 19.86
C GLY A 57 -24.91 -12.58 18.74
N GLN A 58 -25.87 -13.44 19.03
CA GLN A 58 -26.33 -14.43 18.06
C GLN A 58 -27.27 -13.82 17.02
N ASP A 59 -27.11 -14.20 15.77
CA ASP A 59 -28.06 -13.87 14.72
C ASP A 59 -29.33 -14.72 14.85
N LEU A 60 -30.50 -14.11 14.70
CA LEU A 60 -31.78 -14.81 14.87
C LEU A 60 -32.80 -14.49 13.79
N LYS A 61 -33.61 -15.49 13.43
CA LYS A 61 -34.83 -15.33 12.62
C LYS A 61 -36.05 -15.41 13.54
N ILE A 62 -36.88 -14.39 13.50
CA ILE A 62 -38.02 -14.21 14.39
C ILE A 62 -39.30 -14.19 13.55
N VAL A 63 -40.35 -14.87 14.01
CA VAL A 63 -41.69 -14.76 13.43
C VAL A 63 -42.55 -13.93 14.40
N GLY A 64 -42.96 -12.74 13.96
CA GLY A 64 -43.87 -11.87 14.70
C GLY A 64 -45.32 -12.36 14.57
N ASP A 65 -45.68 -13.35 15.38
CA ASP A 65 -47.02 -13.94 15.44
C ASP A 65 -48.00 -13.18 16.36
N GLY A 66 -47.55 -12.06 16.95
CA GLY A 66 -48.34 -11.22 17.85
C GLY A 66 -48.29 -11.66 19.32
N LYS A 67 -47.51 -12.69 19.66
CA LYS A 67 -47.26 -13.04 21.07
C LYS A 67 -46.11 -12.20 21.64
N PRO A 68 -46.20 -11.79 22.92
CA PRO A 68 -45.08 -11.16 23.61
C PRO A 68 -43.84 -12.06 23.61
N ALA A 69 -42.71 -11.53 23.16
CA ALA A 69 -41.44 -12.24 23.15
C ALA A 69 -40.27 -11.28 23.36
N THR A 70 -39.22 -11.76 24.03
CA THR A 70 -37.99 -11.00 24.30
C THR A 70 -36.79 -11.76 23.77
N TYR A 71 -35.95 -11.07 23.00
CA TYR A 71 -34.73 -11.63 22.41
C TYR A 71 -33.52 -10.79 22.82
N ASP A 72 -32.60 -11.42 23.52
CA ASP A 72 -31.31 -10.85 23.87
C ASP A 72 -30.26 -11.34 22.88
N LEU A 73 -29.90 -10.45 21.96
CA LEU A 73 -28.87 -10.63 20.94
C LEU A 73 -27.70 -9.68 21.23
N SER A 74 -27.54 -9.20 22.47
CA SER A 74 -26.48 -8.26 22.82
C SER A 74 -25.09 -8.87 22.69
N GLY A 75 -24.13 -8.05 22.28
CA GLY A 75 -22.71 -8.41 22.35
C GLY A 75 -22.21 -8.33 23.79
N THR A 76 -21.28 -9.21 24.17
CA THR A 76 -20.74 -9.19 25.54
C THR A 76 -19.68 -8.10 25.70
N ILE A 77 -19.52 -7.62 26.94
CA ILE A 77 -18.50 -6.64 27.31
C ILE A 77 -17.09 -7.23 27.12
N GLY A 78 -16.14 -6.41 26.66
CA GLY A 78 -14.72 -6.76 26.65
C GLY A 78 -14.08 -6.60 28.03
N GLU A 79 -13.16 -7.49 28.39
CA GLU A 79 -12.49 -7.44 29.69
C GLU A 79 -11.52 -6.24 29.76
N ASP A 80 -11.38 -5.67 30.96
CA ASP A 80 -10.35 -4.68 31.25
C ASP A 80 -8.96 -5.33 31.16
N ALA A 81 -7.96 -4.54 30.76
CA ALA A 81 -6.57 -4.97 30.79
C ALA A 81 -5.92 -4.75 32.16
N GLU A 82 -4.80 -5.44 32.37
CA GLU A 82 -3.97 -5.29 33.57
C GLU A 82 -2.95 -4.16 33.38
N ASP A 83 -2.58 -3.52 34.49
CA ASP A 83 -1.52 -2.51 34.53
C ASP A 83 -0.14 -3.15 34.35
N GLY A 84 0.80 -2.40 33.80
CA GLY A 84 2.22 -2.77 33.80
C GLY A 84 2.79 -2.76 35.22
N THR A 85 3.90 -3.47 35.43
CA THR A 85 4.60 -3.49 36.73
C THR A 85 5.78 -2.53 36.73
N SER A 86 6.14 -1.98 37.90
CA SER A 86 7.23 -1.02 38.00
C SER A 86 8.59 -1.64 37.72
N GLY A 87 9.44 -0.89 37.02
CA GLY A 87 10.86 -1.24 36.86
C GLY A 87 11.59 -1.12 38.21
N ARG A 88 12.52 -2.03 38.47
CA ARG A 88 13.32 -2.00 39.69
C ARG A 88 14.48 -1.03 39.53
N SER A 89 14.82 -0.31 40.61
CA SER A 89 16.03 0.52 40.64
C SER A 89 17.29 -0.34 40.49
N ALA A 90 18.35 0.27 40.00
CA ALA A 90 19.68 -0.29 40.07
C ALA A 90 20.05 -0.58 41.53
N SER A 91 20.88 -1.59 41.76
CA SER A 91 21.30 -2.03 43.10
C SER A 91 22.81 -2.09 43.23
N SER A 92 23.32 -2.24 44.46
CA SER A 92 24.77 -2.27 44.72
C SER A 92 25.49 -1.00 44.23
N CYS A 93 24.85 0.17 44.38
CA CYS A 93 25.32 1.47 43.86
C CYS A 93 26.45 2.10 44.68
N GLU A 94 27.32 1.29 45.28
CA GLU A 94 28.50 1.80 45.99
C GLU A 94 29.56 2.17 44.97
N GLN A 95 29.84 3.47 44.85
CA GLN A 95 30.86 4.00 43.95
C GLN A 95 32.25 3.65 44.51
N PRO A 96 33.12 2.97 43.73
CA PRO A 96 34.51 2.79 44.13
C PRO A 96 35.21 4.13 44.37
N TYR A 97 35.98 4.23 45.46
CA TYR A 97 36.68 5.47 45.79
C TYR A 97 37.86 5.74 44.82
N ARG A 98 37.68 6.76 43.98
CA ARG A 98 38.68 7.35 43.07
C ARG A 98 39.56 6.32 42.32
N PRO A 99 38.98 5.45 41.47
CA PRO A 99 39.75 4.54 40.63
C PRO A 99 40.52 5.29 39.52
N GLU A 100 41.52 4.62 38.94
CA GLU A 100 42.30 5.10 37.79
C GLU A 100 41.54 4.96 36.45
N TYR A 101 40.22 5.16 36.46
CA TYR A 101 39.34 5.05 35.29
C TYR A 101 38.00 5.74 35.55
N SER A 102 37.32 6.20 34.49
CA SER A 102 35.99 6.84 34.63
C SER A 102 34.92 5.81 34.95
N LEU A 103 33.85 6.26 35.60
CA LEU A 103 32.74 5.42 36.05
C LEU A 103 31.43 5.78 35.34
N ILE A 104 30.56 4.79 35.24
CA ILE A 104 29.13 5.00 34.96
C ILE A 104 28.29 4.20 35.97
N GLY A 105 27.27 4.82 36.54
CA GLY A 105 26.33 4.11 37.40
C GLY A 105 25.49 3.12 36.58
N ALA A 106 25.16 1.97 37.16
CA ALA A 106 24.22 1.04 36.54
C ALA A 106 22.84 1.69 36.35
N ALA A 107 22.17 1.39 35.23
CA ALA A 107 20.86 1.96 34.91
C ALA A 107 19.73 1.30 35.71
N GLY A 108 18.67 2.05 35.98
CA GLY A 108 17.41 1.49 36.49
C GLY A 108 16.65 0.74 35.39
N GLY A 109 15.81 -0.23 35.78
CA GLY A 109 14.97 -0.96 34.84
C GLY A 109 13.77 -0.10 34.39
N ARG A 110 13.33 -0.30 33.15
CA ARG A 110 12.16 0.38 32.58
C ARG A 110 10.87 -0.06 33.27
N GLY A 111 9.86 0.81 33.36
CA GLY A 111 8.52 0.38 33.76
C GLY A 111 7.88 -0.53 32.71
N GLY A 112 6.91 -1.35 33.09
CA GLY A 112 6.10 -2.14 32.18
C GLY A 112 5.03 -1.30 31.48
N ASP A 113 4.72 -1.65 30.23
CA ASP A 113 3.57 -1.10 29.51
C ASP A 113 2.26 -1.62 30.11
N GLY A 114 1.19 -0.81 30.07
CA GLY A 114 -0.16 -1.30 30.37
C GLY A 114 -0.73 -2.14 29.24
N GLY A 115 -1.56 -3.14 29.57
CA GLY A 115 -2.24 -3.95 28.56
C GLY A 115 -3.35 -3.19 27.83
N ASP A 116 -3.72 -3.66 26.64
CA ASP A 116 -4.83 -3.10 25.85
C ASP A 116 -6.17 -3.70 26.27
N GLY A 117 -7.18 -2.85 26.50
CA GLY A 117 -8.52 -3.29 26.87
C GLY A 117 -9.21 -4.09 25.78
N GLY A 118 -9.94 -5.14 26.16
CA GLY A 118 -10.67 -5.99 25.21
C GLY A 118 -11.79 -5.24 24.50
N ARG A 119 -11.99 -5.48 23.21
CA ARG A 119 -13.12 -4.91 22.46
C ARG A 119 -14.43 -5.52 22.92
N GLY A 120 -15.53 -4.76 22.94
CA GLY A 120 -16.86 -5.33 23.13
C GLY A 120 -17.35 -6.05 21.87
N GLY A 121 -18.13 -7.12 22.05
CA GLY A 121 -18.74 -7.85 20.94
C GLY A 121 -19.84 -7.03 20.26
N ASN A 122 -20.08 -7.25 18.98
CA ASN A 122 -21.20 -6.63 18.27
C ASN A 122 -22.52 -7.28 18.69
N GLY A 123 -23.64 -6.56 18.58
CA GLY A 123 -24.96 -7.17 18.69
C GLY A 123 -25.30 -8.02 17.48
N GLY A 124 -26.08 -9.07 17.71
CA GLY A 124 -26.57 -9.99 16.69
C GLY A 124 -27.64 -9.38 15.80
N ASN A 125 -27.68 -9.83 14.56
CA ASN A 125 -28.66 -9.40 13.57
C ASN A 125 -29.99 -10.13 13.78
N ALA A 126 -31.09 -9.45 13.46
CA ALA A 126 -32.43 -10.03 13.52
C ALA A 126 -33.14 -9.92 12.17
N ILE A 127 -33.70 -11.03 11.68
CA ILE A 127 -34.63 -11.01 10.53
C ILE A 127 -36.02 -11.33 11.08
N ILE A 128 -36.94 -10.37 10.97
CA ILE A 128 -38.29 -10.47 11.54
C ILE A 128 -39.30 -10.63 10.41
N PHE A 129 -39.95 -11.77 10.38
CA PHE A 129 -41.05 -12.10 9.48
C PHE A 129 -42.38 -11.77 10.16
N TYR A 130 -43.25 -10.99 9.54
CA TYR A 130 -44.53 -10.59 10.13
C TYR A 130 -45.61 -10.40 9.07
N THR A 131 -46.88 -10.58 9.42
CA THR A 131 -48.03 -10.32 8.54
C THR A 131 -48.88 -9.14 9.00
N ASN A 132 -48.77 -8.77 10.28
CA ASN A 132 -49.43 -7.61 10.87
C ASN A 132 -48.38 -6.71 11.54
N ILE A 133 -48.22 -5.48 11.07
CA ILE A 133 -47.23 -4.55 11.62
C ILE A 133 -47.47 -4.23 13.10
N ALA A 134 -48.73 -4.22 13.57
CA ALA A 134 -49.05 -3.95 14.97
C ALA A 134 -48.55 -5.06 15.91
N ALA A 135 -48.34 -6.28 15.39
CA ALA A 135 -47.79 -7.39 16.16
C ALA A 135 -46.34 -7.15 16.59
N LEU A 136 -45.60 -6.31 15.87
CA LEU A 136 -44.20 -5.99 16.18
C LEU A 136 -44.05 -5.31 17.55
N GLN A 137 -45.08 -4.60 18.03
CA GLN A 137 -45.06 -3.95 19.35
C GLN A 137 -45.00 -4.95 20.53
N GLN A 138 -45.25 -6.23 20.27
CA GLN A 138 -45.13 -7.30 21.26
C GLN A 138 -43.70 -7.86 21.37
N LEU A 139 -42.81 -7.49 20.44
CA LEU A 139 -41.44 -7.98 20.41
C LEU A 139 -40.50 -6.98 21.10
N GLU A 140 -39.75 -7.46 22.09
CA GLU A 140 -38.60 -6.77 22.66
C GLU A 140 -37.32 -7.36 22.09
N ILE A 141 -36.48 -6.52 21.49
CA ILE A 141 -35.18 -6.92 20.96
C ILE A 141 -34.10 -6.08 21.63
N ARG A 142 -33.05 -6.74 22.10
CA ARG A 142 -31.84 -6.09 22.61
C ARG A 142 -30.68 -6.56 21.77
N ASN A 143 -30.12 -5.68 20.96
CA ASN A 143 -29.00 -6.02 20.09
C ASN A 143 -27.94 -4.92 20.07
N ALA A 144 -27.80 -4.19 21.18
CA ALA A 144 -26.65 -3.34 21.40
C ALA A 144 -25.35 -4.16 21.43
N GLY A 145 -24.27 -3.56 20.94
CA GLY A 145 -22.94 -4.10 21.14
C GLY A 145 -22.48 -3.95 22.59
N GLY A 146 -21.59 -4.83 23.01
CA GLY A 146 -20.94 -4.79 24.32
C GLY A 146 -20.00 -3.61 24.43
N LYS A 147 -19.81 -3.11 25.65
CA LYS A 147 -18.83 -2.06 25.93
C LYS A 147 -17.41 -2.59 25.81
N GLY A 148 -16.48 -1.76 25.32
CA GLY A 148 -15.05 -2.07 25.39
C GLY A 148 -14.49 -1.97 26.82
N GLY A 149 -13.51 -2.82 27.11
CA GLY A 149 -12.76 -2.82 28.37
C GLY A 149 -11.80 -1.64 28.47
N ARG A 150 -11.43 -1.28 29.70
CA ARG A 150 -10.47 -0.21 29.99
C ARG A 150 -9.05 -0.69 29.72
N ASN A 151 -8.19 0.25 29.36
CA ASN A 151 -6.76 0.03 29.25
C ASN A 151 -6.08 -0.17 30.61
N GLY A 152 -4.98 -0.91 30.59
CA GLY A 152 -3.99 -0.92 31.65
C GLY A 152 -3.16 0.35 31.64
N ARG A 153 -2.76 0.79 32.83
CA ARG A 153 -1.84 1.90 33.05
C ARG A 153 -0.40 1.42 32.92
N SER A 154 0.48 2.30 32.46
CA SER A 154 1.91 2.06 32.56
C SER A 154 2.41 2.20 33.98
N ALA A 155 3.59 1.63 34.20
CA ALA A 155 4.33 1.80 35.42
C ALA A 155 5.59 2.66 35.23
N VAL A 156 6.07 3.19 36.34
CA VAL A 156 7.30 3.99 36.40
C VAL A 156 8.54 3.10 36.33
N GLY A 157 9.61 3.63 35.76
CA GLY A 157 10.92 2.99 35.79
C GLY A 157 11.66 3.19 37.12
N GLY A 158 12.63 2.31 37.37
CA GLY A 158 13.50 2.36 38.54
C GLY A 158 14.59 3.43 38.40
N LYS A 159 15.18 3.84 39.52
CA LYS A 159 16.30 4.80 39.52
C LYS A 159 17.62 4.16 39.14
N GLY A 160 18.48 4.89 38.42
CA GLY A 160 19.87 4.50 38.20
C GLY A 160 20.76 4.75 39.41
N CYS A 161 21.97 4.19 39.42
CA CYS A 161 22.96 4.48 40.47
C CYS A 161 23.49 5.91 40.35
N GLU A 162 23.49 6.64 41.45
CA GLU A 162 24.02 8.01 41.51
C GLU A 162 25.52 8.02 41.79
N CYS A 163 26.20 9.06 41.31
CA CYS A 163 27.61 9.31 41.65
C CYS A 163 27.67 10.11 42.95
N GLN A 164 28.41 9.59 43.93
CA GLN A 164 28.78 10.33 45.14
C GLN A 164 29.80 11.43 44.82
N GLU A 165 30.78 11.13 43.95
CA GLU A 165 31.76 12.09 43.43
C GLU A 165 31.75 12.04 41.90
N THR A 166 31.45 13.16 41.25
CA THR A 166 31.25 13.24 39.79
C THR A 166 32.55 13.41 39.00
N SER A 167 33.63 13.81 39.65
CA SER A 167 34.96 13.84 39.06
C SER A 167 36.05 13.83 40.12
N TRP A 168 37.20 13.25 39.81
CA TRP A 168 38.37 13.26 40.66
C TRP A 168 39.64 13.27 39.83
N GLN A 169 40.75 13.55 40.52
CA GLN A 169 42.09 13.54 39.94
C GLN A 169 42.88 12.40 40.56
N VAL A 170 43.63 11.69 39.73
CA VAL A 170 44.61 10.72 40.20
C VAL A 170 46.00 11.22 39.83
N LYS A 171 46.87 11.27 40.84
CA LYS A 171 48.23 11.81 40.70
C LYS A 171 49.24 10.68 40.67
N TYR A 172 50.12 10.73 39.68
CA TYR A 172 51.22 9.79 39.55
C TYR A 172 52.55 10.46 39.86
N CYS A 173 53.32 9.78 40.69
CA CYS A 173 54.64 10.19 41.13
C CYS A 173 55.69 9.42 40.37
N THR A 174 56.65 10.13 39.77
CA THR A 174 57.80 9.51 39.13
C THR A 174 58.94 9.34 40.12
N LEU A 175 59.47 8.12 40.21
CA LEU A 175 60.75 7.82 40.82
C LEU A 175 61.79 7.63 39.71
N GLU A 176 62.76 8.53 39.65
CA GLU A 176 63.94 8.36 38.80
C GLU A 176 65.09 7.82 39.63
N THR A 177 65.68 6.74 39.15
CA THR A 177 66.88 6.16 39.74
C THR A 177 68.02 6.37 38.78
N GLU A 178 69.09 6.98 39.29
CA GLU A 178 70.36 7.11 38.61
C GLU A 178 71.41 6.32 39.39
N ARG A 179 72.49 5.92 38.74
CA ARG A 179 73.59 5.20 39.37
C ARG A 179 74.94 5.73 38.92
N ARG A 180 75.95 5.59 39.77
CA ARG A 180 77.36 5.79 39.40
C ARG A 180 78.25 4.78 40.12
N PRO A 181 79.45 4.48 39.63
CA PRO A 181 80.40 3.64 40.35
C PRO A 181 80.68 4.22 41.74
N PHE A 182 80.58 3.41 42.79
CA PHE A 182 80.78 3.86 44.17
C PHE A 182 82.22 4.33 44.42
N ASN A 183 83.18 3.66 43.78
CA ASN A 183 84.61 3.93 43.94
C ASN A 183 85.12 5.11 43.09
N ASP A 184 84.27 5.74 42.28
CA ASP A 184 84.60 6.93 41.50
C ASP A 184 83.59 8.05 41.76
N ALA A 185 83.91 8.90 42.73
CA ALA A 185 83.07 10.03 43.12
C ALA A 185 82.95 11.12 42.05
N LYS A 186 83.77 11.10 40.98
CA LYS A 186 83.75 12.07 39.88
C LYS A 186 83.01 11.57 38.65
N ALA A 187 82.69 10.27 38.59
CA ALA A 187 81.89 9.72 37.50
C ALA A 187 80.50 10.38 37.44
N PRO A 188 80.01 10.72 36.23
CA PRO A 188 78.67 11.29 36.07
C PRO A 188 77.60 10.26 36.46
N TRP A 189 76.51 10.75 37.04
CA TRP A 189 75.32 9.92 37.29
C TRP A 189 74.74 9.45 35.96
N GLN A 190 74.48 8.15 35.87
CA GLN A 190 73.89 7.52 34.69
C GLN A 190 72.44 7.14 34.98
N TYR A 191 71.54 7.41 34.04
CA TYR A 191 70.15 6.95 34.14
C TYR A 191 70.12 5.42 34.30
N TYR A 192 69.37 4.96 35.29
CA TYR A 192 69.16 3.53 35.53
C TYR A 192 67.74 3.12 35.21
N SER A 193 66.76 3.76 35.86
CA SER A 193 65.34 3.43 35.65
C SER A 193 64.43 4.60 36.02
N LYS A 194 63.24 4.59 35.41
CA LYS A 194 62.13 5.47 35.74
C LYS A 194 60.93 4.61 36.04
N GLU A 195 60.30 4.85 37.18
CA GLU A 195 59.10 4.16 37.62
C GLU A 195 58.02 5.20 37.90
N THR A 196 56.89 5.07 37.21
CA THR A 196 55.70 5.87 37.50
C THR A 196 54.76 5.02 38.35
N ARG A 197 54.33 5.55 39.49
CA ARG A 197 53.38 4.89 40.38
C ARG A 197 52.40 5.90 40.95
N LEU A 198 51.27 5.44 41.47
CA LEU A 198 50.37 6.28 42.26
C LEU A 198 51.14 6.99 43.37
N CYS A 199 50.95 8.31 43.48
CA CYS A 199 51.42 9.04 44.66
C CYS A 199 50.77 8.42 45.91
N GLY A 200 51.57 8.26 46.98
CA GLY A 200 51.28 7.34 48.09
C GLY A 200 49.84 7.41 48.62
N ARG A 201 49.07 6.34 48.40
CA ARG A 201 47.90 6.00 49.22
C ARG A 201 48.42 5.59 50.58
N SER A 202 48.00 6.27 51.65
CA SER A 202 48.15 5.71 53.00
C SER A 202 47.16 4.54 53.15
N SER A 203 47.44 3.59 54.05
CA SER A 203 46.58 2.40 54.30
C SER A 203 45.16 2.75 54.78
N ASP A 204 44.95 4.01 55.14
CA ASP A 204 43.77 4.65 55.70
C ASP A 204 43.05 5.58 54.69
N GLY A 205 43.47 5.61 53.42
CA GLY A 205 42.70 6.17 52.30
C GLY A 205 42.71 7.69 52.15
N TRP A 206 43.49 8.41 52.95
CA TRP A 206 43.64 9.87 52.84
C TRP A 206 44.65 10.25 51.75
N ASP A 207 44.29 11.24 50.93
CA ASP A 207 45.23 11.87 50.00
C ASP A 207 46.29 12.61 50.80
N LEU A 208 47.49 12.06 50.88
CA LEU A 208 48.65 12.80 51.35
C LEU A 208 48.85 13.98 50.39
N ASP A 209 48.91 15.20 50.92
CA ASP A 209 49.11 16.41 50.11
C ASP A 209 50.54 16.43 49.52
N PHE A 210 50.72 15.74 48.40
CA PHE A 210 51.99 15.64 47.68
C PHE A 210 52.37 16.94 46.96
N ASN A 211 51.51 17.96 46.90
CA ASN A 211 51.93 19.28 46.39
C ASN A 211 53.05 19.88 47.25
N ARG A 212 53.20 19.41 48.50
CA ARG A 212 54.24 19.85 49.46
C ARG A 212 55.42 18.89 49.61
N LEU A 213 55.42 17.73 48.95
CA LEU A 213 56.51 16.77 49.12
C LEU A 213 57.67 17.15 48.20
N TYR A 214 58.55 17.98 48.76
CA TYR A 214 59.91 18.27 48.29
C TYR A 214 60.55 17.01 47.66
N SER A 215 61.20 17.19 46.52
CA SER A 215 62.06 16.19 45.88
C SER A 215 62.96 15.54 46.93
N LYS A 216 62.59 14.35 47.39
CA LYS A 216 63.39 13.61 48.36
C LYS A 216 64.36 12.75 47.58
N VAL A 217 65.63 13.10 47.68
CA VAL A 217 66.74 12.32 47.16
C VAL A 217 67.18 11.37 48.26
N SER A 218 67.20 10.09 47.96
CA SER A 218 67.80 9.08 48.83
C SER A 218 68.87 8.35 48.04
N GLU A 219 70.06 8.27 48.61
CA GLU A 219 71.16 7.51 48.05
C GLU A 219 71.30 6.20 48.82
N TYR A 220 71.51 5.10 48.10
CA TYR A 220 71.77 3.81 48.71
C TYR A 220 72.83 3.08 47.89
N ARG A 221 73.69 2.33 48.59
CA ARG A 221 74.69 1.50 47.94
C ARG A 221 74.11 0.12 47.70
N LYS A 222 74.35 -0.41 46.51
CA LYS A 222 74.15 -1.81 46.20
C LYS A 222 75.30 -2.25 45.30
N ASP A 223 76.09 -3.21 45.79
CA ASP A 223 77.31 -3.71 45.14
C ASP A 223 78.35 -2.58 44.91
N ASP A 224 78.94 -2.53 43.71
CA ASP A 224 79.92 -1.51 43.29
C ASP A 224 79.28 -0.20 42.80
N TRP A 225 77.96 -0.04 42.98
CA TRP A 225 77.21 1.12 42.51
C TRP A 225 76.57 1.89 43.67
N LEU A 226 76.66 3.21 43.59
CA LEU A 226 75.82 4.12 44.36
C LEU A 226 74.59 4.45 43.52
N TYR A 227 73.41 4.18 44.05
CA TYR A 227 72.14 4.53 43.42
C TYR A 227 71.58 5.77 44.10
N ARG A 228 71.07 6.70 43.30
CA ARG A 228 70.35 7.88 43.73
C ARG A 228 68.92 7.78 43.24
N ARG A 229 67.99 7.58 44.17
CA ARG A 229 66.56 7.59 43.88
C ARG A 229 66.01 8.97 44.20
N THR A 230 65.50 9.63 43.17
CA THR A 230 64.89 10.95 43.26
C THR A 230 63.38 10.79 43.06
N ASN A 231 62.59 11.09 44.08
CA ASN A 231 61.16 11.28 43.90
C ASN A 231 60.92 12.65 43.25
N LYS A 232 60.50 12.66 41.98
CA LYS A 232 60.24 13.89 41.22
C LYS A 232 58.92 14.56 41.61
N GLY A 233 58.18 14.01 42.57
CA GLY A 233 56.86 14.48 42.94
C GLY A 233 55.82 14.10 41.89
N VAL A 234 54.68 14.81 41.88
CA VAL A 234 53.60 14.60 40.91
C VAL A 234 54.10 15.02 39.53
N THR A 235 54.22 14.05 38.62
CA THR A 235 54.67 14.30 37.24
C THR A 235 53.56 14.16 36.22
N GLN A 236 52.45 13.52 36.60
CA GLN A 236 51.27 13.33 35.77
C GLN A 236 50.03 13.40 36.67
N THR A 237 48.99 14.07 36.18
CA THR A 237 47.68 14.14 36.83
C THR A 237 46.64 13.80 35.78
N ASP A 238 45.90 12.73 36.01
CA ASP A 238 44.83 12.29 35.13
C ASP A 238 43.48 12.64 35.77
N TYR A 239 42.51 12.95 34.92
CA TYR A 239 41.16 13.36 35.32
C TYR A 239 40.17 12.29 34.94
N TYR A 240 39.38 11.85 35.91
CA TYR A 240 38.32 10.87 35.69
C TYR A 240 36.98 11.45 36.14
N SER A 241 35.91 10.92 35.57
CA SER A 241 34.55 11.37 35.85
C SER A 241 33.64 10.19 36.16
N CYS A 242 32.55 10.49 36.86
CA CYS A 242 31.45 9.57 37.06
C CYS A 242 30.19 10.15 36.41
N GLN A 243 29.57 9.35 35.55
CA GLN A 243 28.24 9.63 35.02
C GLN A 243 27.21 8.81 35.78
N ARG A 244 26.12 9.44 36.22
CA ARG A 244 25.04 8.69 36.88
C ARG A 244 24.43 7.67 35.92
N GLY A 245 23.96 6.56 36.47
CA GLY A 245 23.14 5.62 35.73
C GLY A 245 21.86 6.27 35.25
N ARG A 246 21.39 5.89 34.06
CA ARG A 246 20.12 6.40 33.55
C ARG A 246 18.97 5.85 34.39
N ASP A 247 18.01 6.71 34.72
CA ASP A 247 16.74 6.28 35.28
C ASP A 247 15.98 5.48 34.20
N GLY A 248 15.30 4.43 34.62
CA GLY A 248 14.41 3.68 33.75
C GLY A 248 13.26 4.56 33.28
N GLU A 249 12.88 4.42 32.02
CA GLU A 249 11.81 5.21 31.44
C GLU A 249 10.43 4.73 31.93
N THR A 250 9.50 5.66 32.05
CA THR A 250 8.07 5.34 32.21
C THR A 250 7.52 4.85 30.87
N SER A 251 6.82 3.73 30.90
CA SER A 251 6.27 3.08 29.71
C SER A 251 4.89 3.63 29.33
N ASN A 252 4.25 3.08 28.31
CA ASN A 252 3.00 3.62 27.77
C ASN A 252 1.77 2.92 28.36
N ASN A 253 0.69 3.70 28.56
CA ASN A 253 -0.62 3.12 28.84
C ASN A 253 -1.09 2.30 27.62
N GLY A 254 -1.87 1.26 27.87
CA GLY A 254 -2.58 0.57 26.79
C GLY A 254 -3.70 1.43 26.20
N ARG A 255 -4.44 0.85 25.25
CA ARG A 255 -5.59 1.48 24.59
C ARG A 255 -6.90 0.93 25.15
N ASN A 256 -7.91 1.78 25.22
CA ASN A 256 -9.25 1.33 25.58
C ASN A 256 -9.81 0.45 24.46
N GLY A 257 -10.55 -0.58 24.85
CA GLY A 257 -11.33 -1.39 23.94
C GLY A 257 -12.43 -0.56 23.28
N GLU A 258 -12.72 -0.86 22.03
CA GLU A 258 -13.83 -0.27 21.28
C GLU A 258 -15.16 -0.89 21.74
N THR A 259 -16.22 -0.08 21.82
CA THR A 259 -17.59 -0.58 22.02
C THR A 259 -18.09 -1.21 20.73
N GLY A 260 -18.74 -2.37 20.83
CA GLY A 260 -19.34 -3.07 19.70
C GLY A 260 -20.51 -2.30 19.09
N ASN A 261 -20.82 -2.61 17.83
CA ASN A 261 -21.93 -1.97 17.13
C ASN A 261 -23.26 -2.66 17.44
N TYR A 262 -24.36 -1.93 17.24
CA TYR A 262 -25.69 -2.55 17.21
C TYR A 262 -25.79 -3.56 16.06
N GLY A 263 -26.52 -4.64 16.28
CA GLY A 263 -26.91 -5.57 15.23
C GLY A 263 -27.91 -4.94 14.25
N LYS A 264 -27.94 -5.44 13.02
CA LYS A 264 -28.89 -4.98 12.01
C LYS A 264 -30.22 -5.71 12.15
N VAL A 265 -31.32 -4.97 12.00
CA VAL A 265 -32.66 -5.55 11.96
C VAL A 265 -33.20 -5.45 10.53
N THR A 266 -33.70 -6.58 10.03
CA THR A 266 -34.36 -6.71 8.73
C THR A 266 -35.83 -7.06 8.94
N LEU A 267 -36.73 -6.27 8.40
CA LEU A 267 -38.18 -6.47 8.47
C LEU A 267 -38.70 -7.05 7.16
N VAL A 268 -39.43 -8.16 7.26
CA VAL A 268 -40.01 -8.91 6.14
C VAL A 268 -41.53 -9.01 6.35
N PRO A 269 -42.37 -8.28 5.59
CA PRO A 269 -43.83 -8.22 5.80
C PRO A 269 -44.58 -9.43 5.22
N ARG A 270 -43.99 -10.63 5.36
CA ARG A 270 -44.48 -11.94 4.89
C ARG A 270 -43.66 -13.04 5.57
N LEU A 271 -44.04 -14.29 5.38
CA LEU A 271 -43.41 -15.45 6.04
C LEU A 271 -42.27 -16.09 5.23
N ASP A 272 -42.02 -15.61 4.02
CA ASP A 272 -40.99 -16.10 3.12
C ASP A 272 -40.30 -14.94 2.37
N ILE A 273 -39.07 -15.18 1.92
CA ILE A 273 -38.38 -14.28 0.99
C ILE A 273 -38.31 -15.04 -0.35
N PRO A 274 -39.00 -14.59 -1.40
CA PRO A 274 -38.93 -15.24 -2.70
C PRO A 274 -37.49 -15.36 -3.20
N ALA A 275 -37.16 -16.52 -3.78
CA ALA A 275 -35.86 -16.73 -4.40
C ALA A 275 -35.72 -15.79 -5.61
N GLU A 276 -34.62 -15.04 -5.67
CA GLU A 276 -34.36 -14.13 -6.78
C GLU A 276 -33.93 -14.91 -8.04
N ILE A 277 -34.45 -14.47 -9.18
CA ILE A 277 -34.02 -14.87 -10.53
C ILE A 277 -33.73 -13.57 -11.25
N THR A 278 -32.49 -13.09 -11.18
CA THR A 278 -32.14 -11.72 -11.60
C THR A 278 -31.61 -11.63 -13.02
N SER A 279 -31.38 -12.77 -13.69
CA SER A 279 -30.85 -12.82 -15.03
C SER A 279 -31.23 -14.12 -15.73
N ASP A 280 -31.37 -14.06 -17.04
CA ASP A 280 -31.50 -15.23 -17.92
C ASP A 280 -30.70 -14.98 -19.19
N ARG A 281 -30.10 -16.05 -19.76
CA ARG A 281 -29.39 -16.04 -21.03
C ARG A 281 -29.62 -17.33 -21.79
N THR A 282 -29.84 -17.20 -23.10
CA THR A 282 -30.06 -18.32 -24.01
C THR A 282 -29.66 -17.92 -25.44
N LEU A 283 -29.40 -18.91 -26.28
CA LEU A 283 -29.20 -18.70 -27.71
C LEU A 283 -30.47 -18.10 -28.35
N LEU A 284 -30.31 -17.12 -29.22
CA LEU A 284 -31.40 -16.39 -29.89
C LEU A 284 -32.38 -17.34 -30.58
N GLY A 285 -31.88 -18.35 -31.30
CA GLY A 285 -32.73 -19.32 -32.00
C GLY A 285 -33.68 -20.08 -31.07
N THR A 286 -33.27 -20.28 -29.81
CA THR A 286 -34.06 -20.94 -28.77
C THR A 286 -34.91 -19.97 -27.96
N ALA A 287 -34.54 -18.69 -27.90
CA ALA A 287 -35.17 -17.66 -27.08
C ALA A 287 -36.47 -17.10 -27.68
N ILE A 288 -36.58 -17.11 -29.01
CA ILE A 288 -37.71 -16.50 -29.72
C ILE A 288 -39.04 -17.15 -29.29
N GLY A 289 -40.02 -16.31 -28.95
CA GLY A 289 -41.34 -16.74 -28.51
C GLY A 289 -41.42 -17.26 -27.07
N LYS A 290 -40.28 -17.44 -26.37
CA LYS A 290 -40.29 -17.90 -24.97
C LYS A 290 -40.53 -16.75 -24.00
N LYS A 291 -41.55 -16.90 -23.17
CA LYS A 291 -41.80 -15.99 -22.04
C LYS A 291 -40.86 -16.34 -20.89
N VAL A 292 -40.06 -15.38 -20.45
CA VAL A 292 -39.14 -15.51 -19.32
C VAL A 292 -39.64 -14.64 -18.18
N GLY A 293 -39.57 -15.15 -16.94
CA GLY A 293 -39.92 -14.43 -15.72
C GLY A 293 -38.71 -14.25 -14.83
N LEU A 294 -38.44 -13.01 -14.45
CA LEU A 294 -37.39 -12.63 -13.50
C LEU A 294 -38.02 -12.15 -12.19
N VAL A 295 -37.35 -12.42 -11.08
CA VAL A 295 -37.81 -12.14 -9.72
C VAL A 295 -36.72 -11.36 -8.98
N LYS A 296 -37.06 -10.18 -8.45
CA LYS A 296 -36.13 -9.33 -7.70
C LYS A 296 -36.79 -8.80 -6.44
N ASN A 297 -36.13 -9.00 -5.29
CA ASN A 297 -36.55 -8.43 -4.02
C ASN A 297 -36.06 -6.98 -3.92
N ILE A 298 -36.96 -6.07 -3.56
CA ILE A 298 -36.68 -4.64 -3.41
C ILE A 298 -36.51 -4.35 -1.93
N TRP A 299 -35.24 -4.21 -1.52
CA TRP A 299 -34.85 -3.87 -0.17
C TRP A 299 -34.62 -2.36 -0.04
N VAL A 300 -35.09 -1.77 1.05
CA VAL A 300 -34.93 -0.34 1.35
C VAL A 300 -34.50 -0.14 2.79
N GLU A 301 -33.71 0.90 3.05
CA GLU A 301 -33.38 1.31 4.41
C GLU A 301 -34.44 2.29 4.93
N ARG A 302 -34.84 2.12 6.20
CA ARG A 302 -35.82 2.96 6.88
C ARG A 302 -35.36 3.29 8.29
N SER A 303 -36.00 4.29 8.90
CA SER A 303 -35.82 4.67 10.31
C SER A 303 -37.13 4.52 11.10
N GLY A 304 -37.06 4.64 12.42
CA GLY A 304 -38.19 4.49 13.33
C GLY A 304 -38.43 3.06 13.82
N LEU A 305 -37.44 2.16 13.78
CA LEU A 305 -37.59 0.79 14.27
C LEU A 305 -38.05 0.75 15.75
N SER A 306 -37.50 1.65 16.57
CA SER A 306 -37.82 1.77 18.00
C SER A 306 -39.30 2.00 18.28
N ARG A 307 -40.04 2.59 17.32
CA ARG A 307 -41.48 2.85 17.40
C ARG A 307 -42.34 1.67 16.91
N LEU A 308 -41.76 0.76 16.14
CA LEU A 308 -42.43 -0.43 15.63
C LEU A 308 -42.36 -1.60 16.63
N LEU A 309 -41.28 -1.68 17.39
CA LEU A 309 -41.06 -2.70 18.42
C LEU A 309 -41.64 -2.27 19.78
N ARG A 310 -41.51 -3.13 20.78
CA ARG A 310 -41.85 -2.80 22.16
C ARG A 310 -40.98 -1.63 22.67
N PRO A 311 -41.52 -0.66 23.43
CA PRO A 311 -40.76 0.51 23.90
C PRO A 311 -39.50 0.23 24.73
N SER A 312 -39.39 -0.97 25.32
CA SER A 312 -38.22 -1.43 26.08
C SER A 312 -37.10 -2.02 25.20
N SER A 313 -37.27 -2.05 23.88
CA SER A 313 -36.25 -2.55 22.96
C SER A 313 -35.02 -1.65 22.91
N ASP A 314 -33.84 -2.28 22.80
CA ASP A 314 -32.55 -1.63 22.68
C ASP A 314 -31.94 -2.00 21.33
N VAL A 315 -32.27 -1.20 20.31
CA VAL A 315 -31.94 -1.43 18.89
C VAL A 315 -31.52 -0.15 18.21
N SER A 316 -30.79 -0.25 17.10
CA SER A 316 -30.62 0.88 16.19
C SER A 316 -31.99 1.33 15.65
N ASP A 317 -32.20 2.64 15.51
CA ASP A 317 -33.45 3.15 14.95
C ASP A 317 -33.59 2.86 13.44
N THR A 318 -32.50 2.53 12.76
CA THR A 318 -32.46 2.18 11.33
C THR A 318 -32.64 0.68 11.08
N TYR A 319 -33.35 0.31 10.03
CA TYR A 319 -33.59 -1.08 9.65
C TYR A 319 -33.73 -1.26 8.14
N THR A 320 -33.35 -2.44 7.66
CA THR A 320 -33.60 -2.87 6.29
C THR A 320 -35.03 -3.43 6.18
N TYR A 321 -35.75 -3.09 5.13
CA TYR A 321 -37.14 -3.50 4.92
C TYR A 321 -37.33 -4.09 3.53
N LEU A 322 -37.99 -5.25 3.46
CA LEU A 322 -38.43 -5.83 2.20
C LEU A 322 -39.69 -5.11 1.73
N LYS A 323 -39.51 -4.09 0.89
CA LYS A 323 -40.61 -3.26 0.38
C LYS A 323 -41.54 -4.03 -0.53
N ASP A 324 -40.97 -4.76 -1.49
CA ASP A 324 -41.72 -5.48 -2.52
C ASP A 324 -40.87 -6.61 -3.14
N THR A 325 -41.49 -7.49 -3.91
CA THR A 325 -40.80 -8.38 -4.86
C THR A 325 -41.33 -8.15 -6.26
N ALA A 326 -40.50 -7.53 -7.09
CA ALA A 326 -40.82 -7.35 -8.49
C ALA A 326 -40.79 -8.68 -9.24
N ARG A 327 -41.84 -8.90 -10.04
CA ARG A 327 -41.95 -10.03 -10.98
C ARG A 327 -42.08 -9.46 -12.37
N LEU A 328 -40.99 -9.48 -13.12
CA LEU A 328 -40.88 -8.88 -14.44
C LEU A 328 -40.87 -9.98 -15.48
N PHE A 329 -41.61 -9.81 -16.57
CA PHE A 329 -41.63 -10.77 -17.66
C PHE A 329 -41.19 -10.13 -18.96
N TYR A 330 -40.44 -10.88 -19.77
CA TYR A 330 -40.09 -10.48 -21.13
C TYR A 330 -40.17 -11.64 -22.11
N ARG A 331 -40.19 -11.30 -23.40
CA ARG A 331 -40.12 -12.25 -24.52
C ARG A 331 -39.42 -11.59 -25.71
N PHE A 332 -38.63 -12.35 -26.44
CA PHE A 332 -38.08 -11.92 -27.72
C PHE A 332 -38.98 -12.38 -28.87
N ASP A 333 -39.36 -11.45 -29.75
CA ASP A 333 -40.12 -11.75 -30.97
C ASP A 333 -39.27 -11.40 -32.20
N TRP A 334 -39.30 -12.28 -33.19
CA TRP A 334 -38.59 -12.07 -34.45
C TRP A 334 -39.51 -11.43 -35.49
N THR A 335 -39.14 -10.24 -35.96
CA THR A 335 -39.91 -9.46 -36.95
C THR A 335 -39.09 -9.05 -38.17
N ALA A 336 -37.83 -9.46 -38.24
CA ALA A 336 -36.97 -9.21 -39.39
C ALA A 336 -37.40 -10.04 -40.60
N LYS A 337 -37.12 -9.53 -41.81
CA LYS A 337 -37.42 -10.24 -43.07
C LYS A 337 -36.61 -11.54 -43.20
N GLU A 338 -35.32 -11.50 -42.86
CA GLU A 338 -34.45 -12.67 -42.88
C GLU A 338 -34.53 -13.45 -41.58
N THR A 339 -34.31 -14.76 -41.62
CA THR A 339 -34.34 -15.62 -40.42
C THR A 339 -33.07 -15.45 -39.58
N PRO A 340 -33.09 -15.80 -38.27
CA PRO A 340 -31.89 -15.75 -37.43
C PRO A 340 -30.71 -16.54 -38.01
N THR A 341 -30.97 -17.72 -38.57
CA THR A 341 -29.94 -18.57 -39.20
C THR A 341 -29.37 -17.94 -40.47
N ALA A 342 -30.21 -17.30 -41.31
CA ALA A 342 -29.74 -16.63 -42.53
C ALA A 342 -28.79 -15.46 -42.20
N LEU A 343 -29.07 -14.74 -41.11
CA LEU A 343 -28.23 -13.66 -40.61
C LEU A 343 -27.02 -14.15 -39.77
N GLY A 344 -26.93 -15.46 -39.52
CA GLY A 344 -25.89 -16.09 -38.70
C GLY A 344 -25.94 -15.69 -37.22
N VAL A 345 -27.11 -15.34 -36.70
CA VAL A 345 -27.30 -14.85 -35.32
C VAL A 345 -28.03 -15.86 -34.43
N ASP A 346 -28.48 -17.00 -34.94
CA ASP A 346 -29.23 -18.02 -34.19
C ASP A 346 -28.48 -18.53 -32.93
N ARG A 347 -27.15 -18.51 -32.96
CA ARG A 347 -26.26 -18.92 -31.85
C ARG A 347 -25.77 -17.77 -30.98
N VAL A 348 -26.24 -16.55 -31.20
CA VAL A 348 -25.90 -15.41 -30.35
C VAL A 348 -26.63 -15.56 -29.02
N GLU A 349 -25.92 -15.44 -27.91
CA GLU A 349 -26.52 -15.36 -26.59
C GLU A 349 -27.25 -14.03 -26.40
N ILE A 350 -28.50 -14.11 -25.97
CA ILE A 350 -29.32 -12.97 -25.59
C ILE A 350 -30.03 -13.23 -24.27
N GLY A 351 -30.51 -12.17 -23.63
CA GLY A 351 -31.17 -12.29 -22.35
C GLY A 351 -31.60 -10.95 -21.76
N ALA A 352 -31.92 -10.96 -20.47
CA ALA A 352 -32.13 -9.75 -19.71
C ALA A 352 -31.65 -9.92 -18.27
N THR A 353 -31.33 -8.79 -17.64
CA THR A 353 -31.04 -8.66 -16.21
C THR A 353 -32.06 -7.73 -15.56
N VAL A 354 -32.35 -7.94 -14.27
CA VAL A 354 -33.16 -7.00 -13.48
C VAL A 354 -32.24 -6.14 -12.62
N ASN A 355 -32.36 -4.83 -12.77
CA ASN A 355 -31.72 -3.85 -11.91
C ASN A 355 -32.78 -3.12 -11.06
N VAL A 356 -32.38 -2.61 -9.90
CA VAL A 356 -33.23 -1.75 -9.08
C VAL A 356 -32.71 -0.31 -9.18
N ARG A 357 -33.57 0.61 -9.63
CA ARG A 357 -33.29 2.06 -9.68
C ARG A 357 -34.43 2.79 -9.00
N ASN A 358 -34.10 3.70 -8.07
CA ASN A 358 -35.09 4.48 -7.32
C ASN A 358 -36.20 3.60 -6.71
N GLU A 359 -35.81 2.48 -6.09
CA GLU A 359 -36.71 1.48 -5.48
C GLU A 359 -37.71 0.81 -6.45
N ASN A 360 -37.47 0.89 -7.75
CA ASN A 360 -38.24 0.21 -8.78
C ASN A 360 -37.34 -0.75 -9.56
N ALA A 361 -37.87 -1.92 -9.91
CA ALA A 361 -37.15 -2.90 -10.71
C ALA A 361 -37.36 -2.66 -12.20
N GLU A 362 -36.29 -2.66 -12.97
CA GLU A 362 -36.27 -2.42 -14.42
C GLU A 362 -35.51 -3.54 -15.14
N LEU A 363 -35.98 -3.89 -16.33
CA LEU A 363 -35.31 -4.84 -17.22
C LEU A 363 -34.21 -4.12 -18.01
N GLU A 364 -33.01 -4.69 -18.02
CA GLU A 364 -31.93 -4.35 -18.91
C GLU A 364 -31.70 -5.50 -19.87
N TYR A 365 -31.84 -5.26 -21.17
CA TYR A 365 -31.73 -6.31 -22.17
C TYR A 365 -30.29 -6.51 -22.60
N GLN A 366 -29.88 -7.77 -22.64
CA GLN A 366 -28.57 -8.21 -23.06
C GLN A 366 -28.67 -8.71 -24.51
N LEU A 367 -28.64 -7.80 -25.48
CA LEU A 367 -28.50 -8.11 -26.90
C LEU A 367 -27.21 -7.50 -27.44
N PRO A 368 -26.54 -8.14 -28.41
CA PRO A 368 -25.43 -7.47 -29.09
C PRO A 368 -25.91 -6.22 -29.81
N GLY A 369 -25.03 -5.21 -29.85
CA GLY A 369 -25.29 -3.97 -30.55
C GLY A 369 -25.49 -4.12 -32.06
N THR A 370 -25.17 -5.27 -32.65
CA THR A 370 -25.44 -5.55 -34.07
C THR A 370 -26.88 -5.96 -34.35
N LEU A 371 -27.69 -6.21 -33.32
CA LEU A 371 -29.13 -6.47 -33.46
C LEU A 371 -29.94 -5.18 -33.31
N GLU A 372 -30.90 -5.01 -34.21
CA GLU A 372 -31.84 -3.88 -34.21
C GLU A 372 -33.14 -4.32 -33.54
N TYR A 373 -33.56 -3.62 -32.48
CA TYR A 373 -34.75 -4.00 -31.74
C TYR A 373 -35.58 -2.81 -31.27
N GLN A 374 -36.85 -3.07 -30.97
CA GLN A 374 -37.74 -2.17 -30.27
C GLN A 374 -38.43 -2.91 -29.13
N VAL A 375 -38.50 -2.28 -27.95
CA VAL A 375 -39.25 -2.81 -26.81
C VAL A 375 -40.68 -2.27 -26.86
N VAL A 376 -41.65 -3.18 -26.77
CA VAL A 376 -43.09 -2.86 -26.72
C VAL A 376 -43.66 -3.41 -25.41
N PRO A 377 -44.18 -2.55 -24.52
CA PRO A 377 -44.83 -3.02 -23.31
C PRO A 377 -46.22 -3.58 -23.62
N GLU A 378 -46.53 -4.76 -23.10
CA GLU A 378 -47.82 -5.46 -23.21
C GLU A 378 -48.29 -5.90 -21.81
N SER A 379 -49.15 -5.12 -21.17
CA SER A 379 -49.68 -5.36 -19.81
C SER A 379 -48.59 -5.66 -18.76
N ASN A 380 -48.24 -6.95 -18.54
CA ASN A 380 -47.24 -7.44 -17.59
C ASN A 380 -46.12 -8.23 -18.30
N LEU A 381 -45.84 -7.90 -19.56
CA LEU A 381 -44.83 -8.51 -20.42
C LEU A 381 -44.16 -7.41 -21.23
N GLN A 382 -42.83 -7.38 -21.29
CA GLN A 382 -42.13 -6.54 -22.25
C GLN A 382 -41.69 -7.39 -23.45
N VAL A 383 -42.18 -7.03 -24.64
CA VAL A 383 -41.88 -7.74 -25.88
C VAL A 383 -40.76 -7.02 -26.61
N VAL A 384 -39.62 -7.68 -26.76
CA VAL A 384 -38.47 -7.17 -27.52
C VAL A 384 -38.58 -7.66 -28.95
N LYS A 385 -39.03 -6.78 -29.85
CA LYS A 385 -39.19 -7.08 -31.27
C LYS A 385 -37.88 -6.83 -32.01
N ILE A 386 -37.20 -7.90 -32.40
CA ILE A 386 -35.97 -7.84 -33.20
C ILE A 386 -36.35 -7.66 -34.67
N ARG A 387 -35.88 -6.58 -35.28
CA ARG A 387 -36.25 -6.12 -36.63
C ARG A 387 -35.21 -6.39 -37.69
N GLY A 388 -33.99 -6.72 -37.27
CA GLY A 388 -32.88 -6.99 -38.15
C GLY A 388 -31.57 -7.04 -37.40
N GLY A 389 -30.49 -7.07 -38.14
CA GLY A 389 -29.14 -7.09 -37.60
C GLY A 389 -28.23 -8.02 -38.41
N PHE A 390 -27.08 -8.33 -37.83
CA PHE A 390 -26.11 -9.25 -38.40
C PHE A 390 -25.23 -9.86 -37.31
N ASN A 391 -24.53 -10.95 -37.64
CA ASN A 391 -23.64 -11.62 -36.70
C ASN A 391 -22.58 -10.64 -36.13
N PRO A 392 -22.44 -10.53 -34.79
CA PRO A 392 -21.43 -9.71 -34.12
C PRO A 392 -20.00 -9.90 -34.61
N ASP A 393 -19.61 -11.10 -35.03
CA ASP A 393 -18.25 -11.41 -35.50
C ASP A 393 -17.89 -10.70 -36.82
N ARG A 394 -18.89 -10.11 -37.50
CA ARG A 394 -18.67 -9.36 -38.75
C ARG A 394 -18.25 -7.90 -38.50
N VAL A 395 -18.55 -7.32 -37.34
CA VAL A 395 -18.04 -5.97 -37.01
C VAL A 395 -16.62 -6.05 -36.47
N SER A 396 -15.84 -4.97 -36.53
CA SER A 396 -14.42 -4.94 -36.13
C SER A 396 -13.55 -6.00 -36.82
N SER A 397 -13.84 -6.26 -38.10
CA SER A 397 -13.20 -7.32 -38.89
C SER A 397 -12.33 -6.77 -40.04
N PHE A 398 -11.90 -5.51 -39.96
CA PHE A 398 -11.00 -4.93 -40.95
C PHE A 398 -9.63 -5.60 -40.91
N GLN A 399 -9.03 -5.78 -42.08
CA GLN A 399 -7.66 -6.26 -42.23
C GLN A 399 -6.90 -5.32 -43.13
N LEU A 400 -5.65 -5.05 -42.77
CA LEU A 400 -4.73 -4.38 -43.67
C LEU A 400 -4.30 -5.36 -44.78
N GLN A 401 -4.54 -4.99 -46.03
CA GLN A 401 -4.15 -5.80 -47.18
C GLN A 401 -2.76 -5.40 -47.68
N THR A 402 -2.59 -4.12 -47.98
CA THR A 402 -1.33 -3.60 -48.49
C THR A 402 -1.19 -2.11 -48.24
N ILE A 403 0.07 -1.65 -48.30
CA ILE A 403 0.46 -0.26 -48.38
C ILE A 403 1.19 -0.15 -49.73
N SER A 404 0.91 0.88 -50.52
CA SER A 404 1.53 1.00 -51.86
C SER A 404 1.81 2.46 -52.21
N GLY A 405 2.93 2.74 -52.87
CA GLY A 405 3.32 4.09 -53.31
C GLY A 405 4.31 4.80 -52.37
N VAL A 406 4.80 5.98 -52.79
CA VAL A 406 5.77 6.81 -52.06
C VAL A 406 5.28 8.26 -52.05
N GLY A 407 5.57 9.01 -50.99
CA GLY A 407 5.21 10.43 -50.91
C GLY A 407 3.70 10.66 -51.03
N THR A 408 3.29 11.47 -52.01
CA THR A 408 1.88 11.82 -52.26
C THR A 408 1.05 10.66 -52.80
N ASP A 409 1.69 9.69 -53.45
CA ASP A 409 1.03 8.57 -54.11
C ASP A 409 0.83 7.37 -53.16
N ASN A 410 1.24 7.50 -51.90
CA ASN A 410 1.08 6.44 -50.91
C ASN A 410 -0.41 6.21 -50.59
N GLN A 411 -0.83 4.95 -50.66
CA GLN A 411 -2.19 4.49 -50.43
C GLN A 411 -2.19 3.37 -49.40
N LEU A 412 -3.24 3.36 -48.58
CA LEU A 412 -3.50 2.35 -47.57
C LEU A 412 -4.74 1.56 -47.98
N ILE A 413 -4.61 0.24 -48.15
CA ILE A 413 -5.70 -0.63 -48.61
C ILE A 413 -6.17 -1.52 -47.46
N LEU A 414 -7.42 -1.33 -47.04
CA LEU A 414 -8.08 -2.14 -46.02
C LEU A 414 -9.15 -3.03 -46.64
N SER A 415 -9.38 -4.20 -46.04
CA SER A 415 -10.46 -5.12 -46.38
C SER A 415 -11.38 -5.32 -45.18
N ASP A 416 -12.67 -5.04 -45.33
CA ASP A 416 -13.70 -5.40 -44.37
C ASP A 416 -14.10 -6.87 -44.58
N ARG A 417 -13.60 -7.79 -43.73
CA ARG A 417 -13.95 -9.22 -43.87
C ARG A 417 -15.41 -9.50 -43.56
N GLY A 418 -16.05 -8.65 -42.77
CA GLY A 418 -17.45 -8.76 -42.41
C GLY A 418 -18.39 -8.21 -43.48
N ASN A 419 -17.90 -7.36 -44.39
CA ASN A 419 -18.70 -6.69 -45.42
C ASN A 419 -19.97 -6.07 -44.83
N VAL A 420 -19.79 -5.17 -43.85
CA VAL A 420 -20.87 -4.62 -43.02
C VAL A 420 -21.22 -3.17 -43.32
N ARG A 421 -20.52 -2.49 -44.24
CA ARG A 421 -20.74 -1.07 -44.57
C ARG A 421 -22.21 -0.70 -44.66
N GLU A 422 -22.98 -1.45 -45.46
CA GLU A 422 -24.39 -1.19 -45.75
C GLU A 422 -25.35 -1.53 -44.58
N LEU A 423 -24.84 -2.27 -43.60
CA LEU A 423 -25.56 -2.69 -42.40
C LEU A 423 -25.34 -1.72 -41.23
N LEU A 424 -24.32 -0.86 -41.32
CA LEU A 424 -23.98 0.13 -40.31
C LEU A 424 -24.74 1.44 -40.51
N LYS A 425 -24.75 2.26 -39.46
CA LYS A 425 -25.21 3.64 -39.50
C LYS A 425 -24.10 4.57 -39.99
N ASP A 426 -22.87 4.35 -39.51
CA ASP A 426 -21.71 5.15 -39.88
C ASP A 426 -20.41 4.35 -39.67
N THR A 427 -19.37 4.69 -40.43
CA THR A 427 -18.00 4.17 -40.26
C THR A 427 -17.02 5.32 -40.39
N GLN A 428 -16.11 5.44 -39.43
CA GLN A 428 -15.04 6.42 -39.44
C GLN A 428 -13.70 5.70 -39.31
N ILE A 429 -12.78 5.98 -40.23
CA ILE A 429 -11.41 5.45 -40.19
C ILE A 429 -10.46 6.61 -39.93
N GLU A 430 -9.77 6.57 -38.81
CA GLU A 430 -8.70 7.49 -38.48
C GLU A 430 -7.36 6.83 -38.80
N VAL A 431 -6.50 7.54 -39.54
CA VAL A 431 -5.13 7.11 -39.84
C VAL A 431 -4.16 8.09 -39.22
N GLN A 432 -3.32 7.58 -38.33
CA GLN A 432 -2.24 8.29 -37.67
C GLN A 432 -0.92 7.89 -38.34
N CYS A 433 -0.18 8.88 -38.84
CA CYS A 433 1.09 8.70 -39.50
C CYS A 433 2.22 8.93 -38.50
N PHE A 434 3.06 7.91 -38.32
CA PHE A 434 4.24 7.94 -37.48
C PHE A 434 5.49 7.83 -38.33
N SER A 435 6.57 8.47 -37.88
CA SER A 435 7.89 8.29 -38.49
C SER A 435 9.01 8.51 -37.49
N LYS A 436 10.05 7.68 -37.55
CA LYS A 436 11.30 7.92 -36.81
C LYS A 436 12.03 9.13 -37.37
N GLN A 437 11.99 9.33 -38.69
CA GLN A 437 12.59 10.46 -39.35
C GLN A 437 11.68 11.70 -39.31
N SER A 438 12.26 12.88 -39.09
CA SER A 438 11.57 14.17 -39.28
C SER A 438 11.45 14.51 -40.77
N ALA A 439 10.67 15.54 -41.12
CA ALA A 439 10.60 16.05 -42.49
C ALA A 439 11.97 16.54 -43.03
N THR A 440 12.88 16.90 -42.12
CA THR A 440 14.27 17.31 -42.39
C THR A 440 15.29 16.16 -42.32
N GLY A 441 14.85 14.93 -42.00
CA GLY A 441 15.70 13.73 -41.97
C GLY A 441 16.32 13.38 -40.62
N VAL A 442 16.00 14.11 -39.54
CA VAL A 442 16.51 13.81 -38.18
C VAL A 442 15.84 12.53 -37.67
N VAL A 443 16.63 11.55 -37.26
CA VAL A 443 16.16 10.24 -36.79
C VAL A 443 15.95 10.27 -35.27
N ALA A 444 14.72 10.06 -34.82
CA ALA A 444 14.37 9.83 -33.43
C ALA A 444 14.60 8.36 -33.04
N SER A 445 14.78 8.10 -31.74
CA SER A 445 14.92 6.74 -31.20
C SER A 445 13.68 5.88 -31.46
N ASP A 446 12.50 6.51 -31.49
CA ASP A 446 11.21 5.84 -31.66
C ASP A 446 10.27 6.57 -32.65
N TYR A 447 9.16 5.91 -32.99
CA TYR A 447 8.11 6.42 -33.84
C TYR A 447 7.39 7.61 -33.20
N VAL A 448 7.45 8.77 -33.86
CA VAL A 448 6.76 9.98 -33.42
C VAL A 448 5.53 10.21 -34.29
N LYS A 449 4.36 10.44 -33.66
CA LYS A 449 3.12 10.81 -34.36
C LYS A 449 3.31 12.16 -35.06
N ARG A 450 3.08 12.19 -36.37
CA ARG A 450 3.29 13.38 -37.21
C ARG A 450 1.99 14.02 -37.66
N ARG A 451 1.02 13.20 -38.04
CA ARG A 451 -0.26 13.67 -38.58
C ARG A 451 -1.36 12.66 -38.27
N THR A 452 -2.58 13.17 -38.14
CA THR A 452 -3.80 12.38 -38.09
C THR A 452 -4.72 12.84 -39.21
N VAL A 453 -5.38 11.88 -39.87
CA VAL A 453 -6.40 12.11 -40.90
C VAL A 453 -7.60 11.25 -40.57
N THR A 454 -8.79 11.79 -40.80
CA THR A 454 -10.04 11.11 -40.52
C THR A 454 -10.87 10.99 -41.79
N PHE A 455 -11.27 9.76 -42.11
CA PHE A 455 -12.10 9.41 -43.24
C PHE A 455 -13.49 9.01 -42.75
N LYS A 456 -14.54 9.69 -43.24
CA LYS A 456 -15.93 9.32 -43.00
C LYS A 456 -16.42 8.48 -44.17
N ILE A 457 -16.94 7.29 -43.87
CA ILE A 457 -17.37 6.32 -44.86
C ILE A 457 -18.82 5.93 -44.56
N PRO A 458 -19.78 6.83 -44.86
CA PRO A 458 -21.20 6.56 -44.69
C PRO A 458 -21.69 5.41 -45.59
N PRO A 459 -22.78 4.71 -45.20
CA PRO A 459 -23.45 3.73 -46.05
C PRO A 459 -24.09 4.42 -47.27
N LYS A 460 -23.99 3.82 -48.46
CA LYS A 460 -24.61 4.31 -49.72
C LYS A 460 -24.26 5.73 -50.20
N LEU A 461 -23.39 6.44 -49.48
CA LEU A 461 -22.97 7.80 -49.80
C LEU A 461 -21.49 7.82 -50.15
N GLU A 462 -21.09 8.84 -50.90
CA GLU A 462 -19.68 9.01 -51.27
C GLU A 462 -18.81 9.19 -50.02
N PRO A 463 -17.73 8.40 -49.87
CA PRO A 463 -16.76 8.57 -48.80
C PRO A 463 -16.10 9.95 -48.83
N SER A 464 -15.72 10.47 -47.66
CA SER A 464 -14.99 11.73 -47.58
C SER A 464 -13.55 11.58 -48.07
N GLU A 465 -12.90 12.72 -48.35
CA GLU A 465 -11.44 12.79 -48.51
C GLU A 465 -10.89 11.83 -49.59
N GLY A 466 -11.64 11.61 -50.68
CA GLY A 466 -11.19 10.85 -51.85
C GLY A 466 -10.98 9.35 -51.62
N VAL A 467 -11.61 8.79 -50.58
CA VAL A 467 -11.57 7.35 -50.33
C VAL A 467 -12.36 6.62 -51.40
N ILE A 468 -11.76 5.56 -51.95
CA ILE A 468 -12.40 4.70 -52.94
C ILE A 468 -12.84 3.42 -52.22
N VAL A 469 -14.12 3.09 -52.32
CA VAL A 469 -14.68 1.85 -51.75
C VAL A 469 -15.20 0.98 -52.89
N ASN A 470 -14.60 -0.19 -53.06
CA ASN A 470 -15.02 -1.18 -54.04
C ASN A 470 -15.40 -2.49 -53.32
N GLY A 471 -16.70 -2.71 -53.15
CA GLY A 471 -17.21 -3.82 -52.33
C GLY A 471 -16.73 -3.69 -50.90
N ASN A 472 -15.93 -4.64 -50.44
CA ASN A 472 -15.35 -4.69 -49.10
C ASN A 472 -13.89 -4.18 -49.04
N ILE A 473 -13.37 -3.60 -50.12
CA ILE A 473 -12.01 -3.04 -50.18
C ILE A 473 -12.07 -1.51 -50.14
N TYR A 474 -11.21 -0.93 -49.31
CA TYR A 474 -11.17 0.50 -49.01
C TYR A 474 -9.76 1.01 -49.31
N THR A 475 -9.63 1.87 -50.31
CA THR A 475 -8.37 2.51 -50.67
C THR A 475 -8.36 3.94 -50.13
N LEU A 476 -7.50 4.17 -49.15
CA LEU A 476 -7.37 5.45 -48.45
C LEU A 476 -6.17 6.23 -49.01
N PRO A 477 -6.34 7.45 -49.56
CA PRO A 477 -5.27 8.24 -50.14
C PRO A 477 -4.44 8.97 -49.06
N VAL A 478 -3.77 8.20 -48.20
CA VAL A 478 -3.04 8.71 -47.03
C VAL A 478 -1.80 9.54 -47.41
N GLY A 479 -1.22 9.30 -48.58
CA GLY A 479 0.01 9.91 -49.07
C GLY A 479 -0.05 11.43 -49.13
N ARG A 480 -1.12 12.01 -49.66
CA ARG A 480 -1.26 13.48 -49.75
C ARG A 480 -1.25 14.21 -48.40
N TYR A 481 -1.55 13.50 -47.31
CA TYR A 481 -1.57 14.07 -45.96
C TYR A 481 -0.29 13.79 -45.18
N CYS A 482 0.41 12.71 -45.51
CA CYS A 482 1.57 12.22 -44.76
C CYS A 482 2.88 12.30 -45.55
N SER A 483 2.84 12.81 -46.78
CA SER A 483 3.97 12.87 -47.71
C SER A 483 5.26 13.47 -47.14
N PRO A 484 5.28 14.49 -46.25
CA PRO A 484 6.54 15.02 -45.72
C PRO A 484 7.38 13.99 -44.94
N TRP A 485 6.73 12.93 -44.45
CA TRP A 485 7.32 11.87 -43.62
C TRP A 485 7.33 10.50 -44.31
N LEU A 486 6.86 10.43 -45.55
CA LEU A 486 6.81 9.21 -46.37
C LEU A 486 7.79 9.31 -47.55
N LYS A 487 9.05 9.65 -47.26
CA LYS A 487 10.15 9.62 -48.24
C LYS A 487 10.72 8.20 -48.33
N ALA A 488 11.25 7.82 -49.50
CA ALA A 488 11.86 6.52 -49.70
C ALA A 488 12.87 6.18 -48.59
N ASP A 489 12.89 4.91 -48.16
CA ASP A 489 13.73 4.37 -47.08
C ASP A 489 13.45 4.88 -45.66
N TYR A 490 12.41 5.71 -45.45
CA TYR A 490 12.04 6.14 -44.10
C TYR A 490 11.33 5.02 -43.34
N ASN A 491 11.57 4.94 -42.03
CA ASN A 491 10.84 4.05 -41.13
C ASN A 491 9.56 4.77 -40.72
N ALA A 492 8.43 4.32 -41.25
CA ALA A 492 7.12 4.88 -41.00
C ALA A 492 6.21 3.84 -40.34
N ALA A 493 5.16 4.29 -39.68
CA ALA A 493 4.10 3.41 -39.23
C ALA A 493 2.75 4.09 -39.41
N TYR A 494 1.72 3.28 -39.66
CA TYR A 494 0.34 3.72 -39.57
C TYR A 494 -0.29 3.13 -38.31
N GLY A 495 -0.85 4.00 -37.48
CA GLY A 495 -1.82 3.61 -36.46
C GLY A 495 -3.22 3.90 -36.99
N ILE A 496 -4.03 2.86 -37.16
CA ILE A 496 -5.33 2.93 -37.81
C ILE A 496 -6.38 2.64 -36.76
N VAL A 497 -7.31 3.56 -36.55
CA VAL A 497 -8.45 3.38 -35.64
C VAL A 497 -9.73 3.42 -36.44
N ILE A 498 -10.43 2.29 -36.49
CA ILE A 498 -11.72 2.15 -37.16
C ILE A 498 -12.82 2.19 -36.11
N ASN A 499 -13.73 3.16 -36.24
CA ASN A 499 -14.91 3.30 -35.41
C ASN A 499 -16.17 3.00 -36.26
N GLN A 500 -16.92 1.97 -35.89
CA GLN A 500 -18.14 1.54 -36.56
C GLN A 500 -19.34 1.78 -35.65
N THR A 501 -20.34 2.49 -36.14
CA THR A 501 -21.62 2.69 -35.43
C THR A 501 -22.71 1.88 -36.11
N THR A 502 -23.31 0.95 -35.38
CA THR A 502 -24.44 0.13 -35.86
C THR A 502 -25.75 0.93 -35.90
N LYS A 503 -26.78 0.38 -36.56
CA LYS A 503 -28.11 1.00 -36.62
C LYS A 503 -28.83 1.05 -35.27
N SER A 504 -28.48 0.17 -34.33
CA SER A 504 -28.93 0.25 -32.93
C SER A 504 -28.28 1.40 -32.15
N GLY A 505 -27.20 2.00 -32.68
CA GLY A 505 -26.41 3.04 -32.02
C GLY A 505 -25.19 2.52 -31.26
N ALA A 506 -24.99 1.20 -31.19
CA ALA A 506 -23.79 0.63 -30.57
C ALA A 506 -22.52 0.95 -31.38
N LYS A 507 -21.44 1.26 -30.67
CA LYS A 507 -20.14 1.64 -31.24
C LYS A 507 -19.11 0.54 -31.03
N TYR A 508 -18.37 0.24 -32.08
CA TYR A 508 -17.30 -0.75 -32.11
C TYR A 508 -16.03 -0.08 -32.59
N ASN A 509 -14.93 -0.36 -31.91
CA ASN A 509 -13.62 0.21 -32.23
C ASN A 509 -12.66 -0.93 -32.56
N GLN A 510 -11.82 -0.72 -33.56
CA GLN A 510 -10.73 -1.62 -33.92
C GLN A 510 -9.47 -0.79 -34.16
N SER A 511 -8.33 -1.29 -33.69
CA SER A 511 -7.03 -0.66 -33.90
C SER A 511 -6.07 -1.58 -34.63
N ILE A 512 -5.34 -1.05 -35.60
CA ILE A 512 -4.32 -1.76 -36.37
C ILE A 512 -3.08 -0.88 -36.44
N ASP A 513 -1.97 -1.36 -35.91
CA ASP A 513 -0.66 -0.69 -36.02
C ASP A 513 0.22 -1.45 -37.00
N MET A 514 0.80 -0.74 -37.96
CA MET A 514 1.67 -1.36 -38.97
C MET A 514 2.92 -0.51 -39.22
N PRO A 515 4.10 -0.92 -38.71
CA PRO A 515 5.37 -0.36 -39.14
C PRO A 515 5.76 -0.86 -40.53
N PHE A 516 6.38 -0.01 -41.33
CA PHE A 516 6.87 -0.34 -42.66
C PHE A 516 8.05 0.57 -43.06
N VAL A 517 8.79 0.16 -44.08
CA VAL A 517 9.82 0.99 -44.70
C VAL A 517 9.28 1.52 -46.02
N VAL A 518 9.24 2.83 -46.16
CA VAL A 518 8.61 3.49 -47.31
C VAL A 518 9.32 3.08 -48.60
N GLY A 519 8.54 2.59 -49.58
CA GLY A 519 9.05 2.16 -50.88
C GLY A 519 9.67 0.75 -50.89
N LYS A 520 9.58 -0.01 -49.80
CA LYS A 520 10.09 -1.39 -49.67
C LYS A 520 9.00 -2.40 -49.30
N ASN A 521 7.81 -2.26 -49.88
CA ASN A 521 6.68 -3.15 -49.65
C ASN A 521 6.72 -4.37 -50.55
#